data_AF-A0A2D6MF80-F1
#
_entry.id   AF-A0A2D6MF80-F1
#
_cell.length_a   1.000
_cell.length_b   1.000
_cell.length_c   1.000
_cell.angle_alpha   90.00
_cell.angle_beta   90.00
_cell.angle_gamma   90.00
#
_symmetry.space_group_name_H-M   'P 1'
#
loop_
_entity.id
_entity.type
_entity.pdbx_description
1 polymer ?
#
loop_
_entity_poly.entity_id
_entity_poly.type
_entity_poly.pdbx_seq_one_letter_code
_entity_poly.pdbx_strand_id
1 'polypeptide(L)'
;MNFKEYIMEISLHEIFEQVSEASTPTGKIAILHENDSQGLQVFLRCVYDDSVEWLVPDTVPPYEPNDAPEWDLADMRLEQEMPKIGRFIQVNGQTPIQGKDLTRTRREQLFIQLLEGLHPTEANLLLSSVKDKNRISKSRLKQYKGLTERLVKKAFPDLI
;
A
#
# COMPACT_ATOMS: atom_id res chain seq x y z
N MET A 1 3.83 -21.01 22.53
CA MET A 1 3.65 -19.71 21.86
C MET A 1 3.20 -20.04 20.45
N ASN A 2 1.91 -19.86 20.15
CA ASN A 2 1.33 -20.33 18.89
C ASN A 2 1.66 -19.28 17.82
N PHE A 3 2.75 -19.47 17.09
CA PHE A 3 3.02 -18.70 15.89
C PHE A 3 2.09 -19.23 14.81
N LYS A 4 0.83 -18.77 14.82
CA LYS A 4 0.09 -18.71 13.56
C LYS A 4 0.86 -17.71 12.71
N GLU A 5 1.64 -18.19 11.72
CA GLU A 5 1.92 -17.38 10.54
C GLU A 5 0.57 -16.87 10.06
N TYR A 6 0.33 -15.57 10.25
CA TYR A 6 -0.88 -14.92 9.79
C TYR A 6 -0.73 -14.76 8.29
N ILE A 7 -0.99 -15.84 7.55
CA ILE A 7 -1.23 -15.75 6.12
C ILE A 7 -2.55 -14.98 6.03
N MET A 8 -2.51 -13.74 5.53
CA MET A 8 -3.75 -13.06 5.16
C MET A 8 -4.52 -13.96 4.20
N GLU A 9 -5.78 -14.22 4.52
CA GLU A 9 -6.67 -15.07 3.72
C GLU A 9 -7.14 -14.36 2.44
N ILE A 10 -6.98 -13.03 2.36
CA ILE A 10 -7.35 -12.16 1.24
C ILE A 10 -6.28 -11.07 1.00
N SER A 11 -6.20 -10.56 -0.22
CA SER A 11 -5.31 -9.46 -0.65
C SER A 11 -5.73 -8.09 -0.11
N LEU A 12 -4.84 -7.08 -0.19
CA LEU A 12 -5.21 -5.71 0.18
C LEU A 12 -6.29 -5.14 -0.75
N HIS A 13 -6.25 -5.47 -2.03
CA HIS A 13 -7.28 -5.15 -3.00
C HIS A 13 -8.66 -5.66 -2.54
N GLU A 14 -8.77 -6.96 -2.24
CA GLU A 14 -10.03 -7.58 -1.79
C GLU A 14 -10.52 -6.99 -0.46
N ILE A 15 -9.63 -6.71 0.50
CA ILE A 15 -9.97 -6.01 1.75
C ILE A 15 -10.64 -4.66 1.42
N PHE A 16 -10.08 -3.90 0.48
CA PHE A 16 -10.61 -2.60 0.12
C PHE A 16 -11.90 -2.67 -0.69
N GLU A 17 -12.11 -3.73 -1.49
CA GLU A 17 -13.41 -4.01 -2.11
C GLU A 17 -14.48 -4.29 -1.06
N GLN A 18 -14.21 -5.17 -0.09
CA GLN A 18 -15.14 -5.45 1.01
C GLN A 18 -15.44 -4.18 1.82
N VAL A 19 -14.43 -3.34 2.09
CA VAL A 19 -14.64 -2.03 2.70
C VAL A 19 -15.55 -1.18 1.82
N SER A 20 -15.37 -1.15 0.50
CA SER A 20 -16.21 -0.38 -0.43
C SER A 20 -17.69 -0.78 -0.35
N GLU A 21 -17.95 -2.09 -0.28
CA GLU A 21 -19.28 -2.71 -0.24
C GLU A 21 -20.01 -2.49 1.09
N ALA A 22 -19.28 -2.46 2.22
CA ALA A 22 -19.89 -2.25 3.52
C ALA A 22 -20.63 -0.90 3.61
N SER A 23 -21.90 -0.95 4.03
CA SER A 23 -22.80 0.22 3.99
C SER A 23 -22.58 1.22 5.14
N THR A 24 -22.09 0.76 6.29
CA THR A 24 -21.94 1.59 7.50
C THR A 24 -20.48 1.88 7.81
N PRO A 25 -20.14 3.05 8.39
CA PRO A 25 -18.79 3.33 8.85
C PRO A 25 -18.26 2.29 9.84
N THR A 26 -19.11 1.77 10.73
CA THR A 26 -18.75 0.73 11.70
C THR A 26 -18.39 -0.59 11.01
N GLY A 27 -19.16 -1.02 10.00
CA GLY A 27 -18.84 -2.22 9.23
C GLY A 27 -17.52 -2.09 8.46
N LYS A 28 -17.28 -0.92 7.85
CA LYS A 28 -15.99 -0.63 7.19
C LYS A 28 -14.80 -0.71 8.16
N ILE A 29 -14.96 -0.19 9.38
CA ILE A 29 -13.91 -0.26 10.42
C ILE A 29 -13.70 -1.71 10.88
N ALA A 30 -14.77 -2.48 11.06
CA ALA A 30 -14.67 -3.89 11.45
C ALA A 30 -13.84 -4.71 10.44
N ILE A 31 -14.08 -4.53 9.14
CA ILE A 31 -13.31 -5.20 8.08
C ILE A 31 -11.81 -4.85 8.15
N LEU A 32 -11.47 -3.58 8.40
CA LEU A 32 -10.07 -3.16 8.58
C LEU A 32 -9.43 -3.76 9.83
N HIS A 33 -10.18 -3.93 10.92
CA HIS A 33 -9.69 -4.54 12.16
C HIS A 33 -9.55 -6.05 12.06
N GLU A 34 -10.49 -6.72 11.39
CA GLU A 34 -10.46 -8.17 11.15
C GLU A 34 -9.25 -8.59 10.32
N ASN A 35 -8.81 -7.72 9.40
CA ASN A 35 -7.66 -7.92 8.54
C ASN A 35 -6.44 -7.08 8.94
N ASP A 36 -6.37 -6.62 10.19
CA ASP A 36 -5.28 -5.75 10.65
C ASP A 36 -3.92 -6.45 10.53
N SER A 37 -3.00 -5.79 9.83
CA SER A 37 -1.65 -6.29 9.56
C SER A 37 -0.68 -5.13 9.44
N GLN A 38 0.62 -5.42 9.65
CA GLN A 38 1.64 -4.40 9.48
C GLN A 38 1.63 -3.85 8.05
N GLY A 39 1.47 -4.70 7.04
CA GLY A 39 1.43 -4.26 5.66
C GLY A 39 0.23 -3.39 5.34
N LEU A 40 -0.96 -3.73 5.85
CA LEU A 40 -2.17 -2.91 5.71
C LEU A 40 -1.97 -1.51 6.33
N GLN A 41 -1.51 -1.45 7.57
CA GLN A 41 -1.27 -0.17 8.25
C GLN A 41 -0.23 0.69 7.53
N VAL A 42 0.89 0.09 7.09
CA VAL A 42 1.93 0.83 6.34
C VAL A 42 1.39 1.33 5.00
N PHE A 43 0.57 0.54 4.30
CA PHE A 43 -0.08 0.98 3.07
C PHE A 43 -1.00 2.18 3.32
N LEU A 44 -1.89 2.09 4.30
CA LEU A 44 -2.80 3.18 4.66
C LEU A 44 -2.03 4.45 5.08
N ARG A 45 -0.90 4.30 5.78
CA ARG A 45 0.01 5.42 6.07
C ARG A 45 0.58 6.03 4.79
N CYS A 46 1.12 5.23 3.88
CA CYS A 46 1.65 5.74 2.60
C CYS A 46 0.59 6.49 1.80
N VAL A 47 -0.65 6.02 1.84
CA VAL A 47 -1.79 6.66 1.18
C VAL A 47 -2.19 7.95 1.88
N TYR A 48 -2.36 8.00 3.20
CA TYR A 48 -3.08 9.09 3.87
C TYR A 48 -2.21 10.04 4.72
N ASP A 49 -1.01 9.63 5.15
CA ASP A 49 -0.11 10.47 5.94
C ASP A 49 0.64 11.43 5.02
N ASP A 50 0.45 12.74 5.21
CA ASP A 50 1.07 13.77 4.39
C ASP A 50 2.58 13.93 4.64
N SER A 51 3.12 13.37 5.73
CA SER A 51 4.57 13.34 5.97
C SER A 51 5.32 12.33 5.09
N VAL A 52 4.59 11.42 4.42
CA VAL A 52 5.16 10.44 3.50
C VAL A 52 5.38 11.06 2.12
N GLU A 53 6.61 11.03 1.65
CA GLU A 53 7.00 11.43 0.29
C GLU A 53 7.63 10.27 -0.47
N TRP A 54 7.19 10.03 -1.70
CA TRP A 54 7.80 9.02 -2.56
C TRP A 54 9.08 9.52 -3.22
N LEU A 55 10.08 8.64 -3.27
CA LEU A 55 11.39 8.86 -3.86
C LEU A 55 11.56 8.18 -5.23
N VAL A 56 10.45 7.75 -5.83
CA VAL A 56 10.34 7.24 -7.19
C VAL A 56 9.63 8.28 -8.07
N PRO A 57 9.80 8.23 -9.41
CA PRO A 57 9.06 9.09 -10.32
C PRO A 57 7.54 9.01 -10.10
N ASP A 58 6.85 10.12 -10.34
CA ASP A 58 5.38 10.23 -10.30
C ASP A 58 4.71 9.59 -11.53
N THR A 59 5.47 9.40 -12.61
CA THR A 59 5.05 8.64 -13.78
C THR A 59 5.19 7.14 -13.52
N VAL A 60 4.19 6.37 -13.91
CA VAL A 60 4.26 4.90 -13.89
C VAL A 60 5.46 4.44 -14.75
N PRO A 61 6.44 3.72 -14.18
CA PRO A 61 7.58 3.23 -14.95
C PRO A 61 7.11 2.14 -15.94
N PRO A 62 7.82 1.90 -17.03
CA PRO A 62 7.59 0.68 -17.82
C PRO A 62 7.98 -0.53 -16.96
N TYR A 63 7.06 -1.49 -16.83
CA TYR A 63 7.27 -2.75 -16.14
C TYR A 63 6.50 -3.86 -16.86
N GLU A 64 6.93 -5.11 -16.72
CA GLU A 64 6.20 -6.28 -17.20
C GLU A 64 5.21 -6.76 -16.12
N PRO A 65 3.88 -6.64 -16.33
CA PRO A 65 2.92 -7.10 -15.32
C PRO A 65 3.03 -8.60 -15.09
N ASN A 66 2.90 -9.02 -13.83
CA ASN A 66 2.85 -10.43 -13.47
C ASN A 66 1.68 -11.15 -14.17
N ASP A 67 1.89 -12.39 -14.59
CA ASP A 67 0.93 -13.21 -15.33
C ASP A 67 0.20 -14.25 -14.46
N ALA A 68 0.43 -14.25 -13.16
CA ALA A 68 -0.29 -15.12 -12.23
C ALA A 68 -1.81 -14.89 -12.35
N PRO A 69 -2.63 -15.96 -12.38
CA PRO A 69 -4.06 -15.85 -12.58
C PRO A 69 -4.79 -15.29 -11.34
N GLU A 70 -4.19 -15.43 -10.15
CA GLU A 70 -4.73 -15.00 -8.88
C GLU A 70 -3.61 -14.37 -8.04
N TRP A 71 -3.98 -13.50 -7.11
CA TRP A 71 -3.03 -12.72 -6.31
C TRP A 71 -2.14 -13.59 -5.39
N ASP A 72 -2.65 -14.74 -4.95
CA ASP A 72 -2.00 -15.62 -4.00
C ASP A 72 -0.93 -16.51 -4.65
N LEU A 73 -0.94 -16.56 -5.99
CA LEU A 73 -0.01 -17.26 -6.89
C LEU A 73 1.05 -16.34 -7.52
N ALA A 74 0.97 -15.02 -7.29
CA ALA A 74 2.00 -14.09 -7.75
C ALA A 74 3.31 -14.26 -6.95
N ASP A 75 4.42 -13.79 -7.53
CA ASP A 75 5.74 -13.92 -6.93
C ASP A 75 5.88 -13.16 -5.60
N MET A 76 5.09 -12.09 -5.42
CA MET A 76 5.07 -11.25 -4.23
C MET A 76 3.63 -10.93 -3.80
N ARG A 77 3.45 -10.78 -2.49
CA ARG A 77 2.21 -10.27 -1.88
C ARG A 77 2.46 -8.86 -1.36
N LEU A 78 1.59 -7.91 -1.71
CA LEU A 78 1.79 -6.50 -1.36
C LEU A 78 1.93 -6.30 0.15
N GLU A 79 1.06 -6.93 0.94
CA GLU A 79 1.10 -6.82 2.40
C GLU A 79 2.46 -7.22 2.97
N GLN A 80 3.11 -8.25 2.42
CA GLN A 80 4.43 -8.71 2.88
C GLN A 80 5.56 -7.78 2.44
N GLU A 81 5.37 -7.04 1.34
CA GLU A 81 6.35 -6.10 0.82
C GLU A 81 6.22 -4.69 1.42
N MET A 82 5.02 -4.30 1.89
CA MET A 82 4.77 -2.99 2.48
C MET A 82 5.69 -2.64 3.68
N PRO A 83 6.02 -3.55 4.61
CA PRO A 83 7.01 -3.25 5.67
C PRO A 83 8.40 -2.85 5.16
N LYS A 84 8.72 -3.17 3.90
CA LYS A 84 9.99 -2.86 3.23
C LYS A 84 9.90 -1.59 2.37
N ILE A 85 8.75 -0.90 2.35
CA ILE A 85 8.50 0.26 1.49
C ILE A 85 9.41 1.46 1.80
N GLY A 86 10.06 1.48 2.98
CA GLY A 86 11.02 2.52 3.35
C GLY A 86 12.22 2.64 2.40
N ARG A 87 12.42 1.68 1.49
CA ARG A 87 13.34 1.78 0.34
C ARG A 87 12.96 2.91 -0.64
N PHE A 88 11.67 3.22 -0.73
CA PHE A 88 11.07 4.05 -1.77
C PHE A 88 10.48 5.37 -1.25
N ILE A 89 10.49 5.61 0.06
CA ILE A 89 9.85 6.78 0.66
C ILE A 89 10.78 7.56 1.62
N GLN A 90 10.36 8.78 1.94
CA GLN A 90 10.79 9.57 3.09
C GLN A 90 9.60 9.78 4.01
N VAL A 91 9.89 9.90 5.31
CA VAL A 91 8.92 10.29 6.33
C VAL A 91 9.50 11.51 7.04
N ASN A 92 8.79 12.62 7.07
CA ASN A 92 9.28 13.90 7.63
C ASN A 92 10.66 14.31 7.07
N GLY A 93 10.85 14.13 5.75
CA GLY A 93 12.11 14.45 5.06
C GLY A 93 13.28 13.51 5.36
N GLN A 94 13.07 12.43 6.13
CA GLN A 94 14.11 11.45 6.45
C GLN A 94 13.88 10.14 5.71
N THR A 95 14.92 9.61 5.05
CA THR A 95 14.87 8.30 4.41
C THR A 95 15.08 7.20 5.47
N PRO A 96 14.16 6.23 5.59
CA PRO A 96 14.32 5.09 6.48
C PRO A 96 15.61 4.30 6.21
N ILE A 97 16.08 3.55 7.21
CA ILE A 97 17.34 2.80 7.13
C ILE A 97 17.40 1.85 5.91
N GLN A 98 16.24 1.33 5.51
CA GLN A 98 16.06 0.43 4.36
C GLN A 98 16.43 1.09 3.02
N GLY A 99 16.27 2.41 2.91
CA GLY A 99 16.48 3.17 1.68
C GLY A 99 17.68 4.13 1.71
N LYS A 100 18.36 4.24 2.86
CA LYS A 100 19.38 5.27 3.13
C LYS A 100 20.56 5.22 2.15
N ASP A 101 20.99 4.02 1.78
CA ASP A 101 22.16 3.80 0.92
C ASP A 101 21.80 3.51 -0.55
N LEU A 102 20.52 3.65 -0.93
CA LEU A 102 20.06 3.42 -2.30
C LEU A 102 20.30 4.64 -3.18
N THR A 103 21.00 4.43 -4.29
CA THR A 103 21.04 5.41 -5.39
C THR A 103 19.67 5.52 -6.04
N ARG A 104 19.40 6.65 -6.71
CA ARG A 104 18.14 6.86 -7.43
C ARG A 104 17.86 5.74 -8.43
N THR A 105 18.84 5.39 -9.27
CA THR A 105 18.72 4.32 -10.27
C THR A 105 18.42 2.97 -9.63
N ARG A 106 19.10 2.62 -8.52
CA ARG A 106 18.85 1.35 -7.85
C ARG A 106 17.47 1.31 -7.22
N ARG A 107 17.00 2.43 -6.66
CA ARG A 107 15.65 2.55 -6.09
C ARG A 107 14.58 2.37 -7.16
N GLU A 108 14.72 3.03 -8.31
CA GLU A 108 13.79 2.88 -9.44
C GLU A 108 13.76 1.43 -9.95
N GLN A 109 14.91 0.78 -10.10
CA GLN A 109 14.99 -0.65 -10.47
C GLN A 109 14.29 -1.56 -9.46
N LEU A 110 14.50 -1.36 -8.16
CA LEU A 110 13.85 -2.15 -7.12
C LEU A 110 12.33 -1.93 -7.08
N PHE A 111 11.87 -0.73 -7.44
CA PHE A 111 10.45 -0.43 -7.50
C PHE A 111 9.81 -1.12 -8.71
N ILE A 112 10.48 -1.14 -9.86
CA ILE A 112 10.03 -1.92 -11.03
C ILE A 112 9.93 -3.40 -10.67
N GLN A 113 10.96 -3.98 -10.05
CA GLN A 113 10.95 -5.39 -9.62
C GLN A 113 9.79 -5.70 -8.65
N LEU A 114 9.46 -4.77 -7.76
CA LEU A 114 8.30 -4.91 -6.89
C LEU A 114 7.00 -4.94 -7.69
N LEU A 115 6.83 -4.05 -8.68
CA LEU A 115 5.64 -4.03 -9.54
C LEU A 115 5.51 -5.31 -10.39
N GLU A 116 6.62 -5.82 -10.92
CA GLU A 116 6.66 -7.04 -11.74
C GLU A 116 6.36 -8.31 -10.93
N GLY A 117 6.72 -8.32 -9.64
CA GLY A 117 6.41 -9.46 -8.76
C GLY A 117 5.00 -9.47 -8.19
N LEU A 118 4.29 -8.33 -8.22
CA LEU A 118 2.93 -8.21 -7.68
C LEU A 118 1.89 -8.57 -8.75
N HIS A 119 0.81 -9.22 -8.32
CA HIS A 119 -0.38 -9.37 -9.16
C HIS A 119 -0.89 -7.98 -9.63
N PRO A 120 -1.41 -7.84 -10.87
CA PRO A 120 -1.77 -6.54 -11.43
C PRO A 120 -2.70 -5.69 -10.56
N THR A 121 -3.64 -6.29 -9.83
CA THR A 121 -4.54 -5.55 -8.92
C THR A 121 -3.78 -4.90 -7.76
N GLU A 122 -2.81 -5.61 -7.18
CA GLU A 122 -1.96 -5.15 -6.08
C GLU A 122 -0.90 -4.15 -6.58
N ALA A 123 -0.33 -4.36 -7.77
CA ALA A 123 0.58 -3.40 -8.40
C ALA A 123 -0.12 -2.05 -8.67
N ASN A 124 -1.35 -2.09 -9.21
CA ASN A 124 -2.17 -0.90 -9.39
C ASN A 124 -2.51 -0.21 -8.07
N LEU A 125 -2.76 -1.00 -7.02
CA LEU A 125 -3.00 -0.48 -5.68
C LEU A 125 -1.76 0.24 -5.13
N LEU A 126 -0.57 -0.35 -5.26
CA LEU A 126 0.70 0.30 -4.90
C LEU A 126 0.91 1.60 -5.67
N LEU A 127 0.73 1.59 -6.99
CA LEU A 127 0.84 2.79 -7.83
C LEU A 127 -0.12 3.90 -7.40
N SER A 128 -1.34 3.55 -6.96
CA SER A 128 -2.31 4.53 -6.46
C SER A 128 -1.85 5.27 -5.19
N SER A 129 -0.90 4.70 -4.45
CA SER A 129 -0.31 5.32 -3.25
C SER A 129 0.84 6.28 -3.57
N VAL A 130 1.44 6.20 -4.77
CA VAL A 130 2.52 7.10 -5.21
C VAL A 130 1.97 8.49 -5.46
N LYS A 131 2.47 9.48 -4.72
CA LYS A 131 1.95 10.86 -4.75
C LYS A 131 2.59 11.65 -5.90
N ASP A 132 1.76 12.22 -6.76
CA ASP A 132 2.15 13.29 -7.68
C ASP A 132 2.38 14.58 -6.88
N LYS A 133 3.62 15.09 -6.88
CA LYS A 133 4.01 16.32 -6.16
C LYS A 133 3.27 17.58 -6.66
N ASN A 134 2.69 17.53 -7.87
CA ASN A 134 2.03 18.65 -8.54
C ASN A 134 0.50 18.57 -8.53
N ARG A 135 -0.11 17.49 -8.02
CA ARG A 135 -1.58 17.34 -7.96
C ARG A 135 -2.09 17.26 -6.53
N ILE A 136 -2.69 18.37 -6.08
CA ILE A 136 -3.37 18.54 -4.78
C ILE A 136 -4.63 17.63 -4.62
N SER A 137 -5.02 16.80 -5.59
CA SER A 137 -6.35 16.18 -5.61
C SER A 137 -6.44 14.79 -4.97
N LYS A 138 -6.42 14.78 -3.63
CA LYS A 138 -7.45 14.28 -2.68
C LYS A 138 -8.28 12.99 -2.94
N SER A 139 -7.88 12.08 -3.82
CA SER A 139 -8.73 10.90 -4.03
C SER A 139 -7.92 9.69 -4.43
N ARG A 140 -7.19 9.19 -3.43
CA ARG A 140 -6.05 8.27 -3.53
C ARG A 140 -6.48 6.79 -3.71
N LEU A 141 -7.78 6.50 -3.57
CA LEU A 141 -8.39 5.17 -3.63
C LEU A 141 -9.84 5.28 -4.13
N LYS A 142 -10.11 6.09 -5.18
CA LYS A 142 -11.48 6.46 -5.63
C LYS A 142 -12.44 5.28 -5.79
N GLN A 143 -11.91 4.16 -6.29
CA GLN A 143 -12.68 2.95 -6.54
C GLN A 143 -13.19 2.28 -5.25
N TYR A 144 -12.52 2.50 -4.11
CA TYR A 144 -12.90 1.93 -2.82
C TYR A 144 -13.71 2.94 -1.99
N LYS A 145 -15.00 3.02 -2.28
CA LYS A 145 -15.90 4.02 -1.71
C LYS A 145 -15.93 3.96 -0.19
N GLY A 146 -15.63 5.07 0.46
CA GLY A 146 -15.71 5.21 1.92
C GLY A 146 -14.41 4.85 2.65
N LEU A 147 -13.43 4.27 1.97
CA LEU A 147 -12.05 4.22 2.47
C LEU A 147 -11.47 5.63 2.35
N THR A 148 -11.45 6.36 3.47
CA THR A 148 -11.07 7.77 3.54
C THR A 148 -10.14 8.00 4.71
N GLU A 149 -9.36 9.09 4.70
CA GLU A 149 -8.52 9.51 5.83
C GLU A 149 -9.31 9.54 7.15
N ARG A 150 -10.54 10.07 7.13
CA ARG A 150 -11.42 10.12 8.31
C ARG A 150 -11.80 8.72 8.81
N LEU A 151 -12.01 7.76 7.91
CA LEU A 151 -12.29 6.38 8.30
C LEU A 151 -11.03 5.75 8.92
N VAL A 152 -9.87 5.94 8.29
CA VAL A 152 -8.58 5.42 8.77
C VAL A 152 -8.22 5.98 10.15
N LYS A 153 -8.36 7.29 10.39
CA LYS A 153 -8.16 7.90 11.72
C LYS A 153 -9.11 7.37 12.79
N LYS A 154 -10.31 6.89 12.41
CA LYS A 154 -11.23 6.24 13.35
C LYS A 154 -10.85 4.80 13.62
N ALA A 155 -10.39 4.06 12.61
CA ALA A 155 -9.96 2.68 12.75
C ALA A 155 -8.62 2.58 13.51
N PHE A 156 -7.68 3.47 13.20
CA PHE A 156 -6.31 3.50 13.71
C PHE A 156 -5.91 4.93 14.13
N PRO A 157 -6.26 5.38 15.35
CA PRO A 157 -6.10 6.77 15.79
C PRO A 157 -4.68 7.34 15.73
N ASP A 158 -3.65 6.51 15.87
CA ASP A 158 -2.25 6.94 15.92
C ASP A 158 -1.47 6.61 14.62
N LEU A 159 -2.18 6.24 13.55
CA LEU A 159 -1.55 5.81 12.31
C LEU A 159 -1.10 6.97 11.41
N ILE A 160 -1.92 8.02 11.27
CA ILE A 160 -1.78 9.11 10.28
C ILE A 160 -2.22 10.48 10.81
#